data_AF-A0A7X7L604-F1
#
_entry.id   AF-A0A7X7L604-F1
#
_cell.length_a   1.000
_cell.length_b   1.000
_cell.length_c   1.000
_cell.angle_alpha   90.00
_cell.angle_beta   90.00
_cell.angle_gamma   90.00
#
_symmetry.space_group_name_H-M   'P 1'
#
loop_
_entity.id
_entity.type
_entity.pdbx_description
1 polymer ?
#
loop_
_entity_poly.entity_id
_entity_poly.type
_entity_poly.pdbx_seq_one_letter_code
_entity_poly.pdbx_strand_id
1 'polypeptide(L)'
;MKFSQIPYKRVTFEEIEKKANELLKKMNDAKNVKEALDAFYEYNEFSDKISTAISMSYIKFTLNTEDDFFVTEKEYYDEIMPKIQDIDLKFKLALYNSKFKDDLKKELKDLLFLNIEISMKAFDSKIIPHMQEENRLVNEYDKLLASAQIEFDGKTLNLSQLGKYKQNT
;
A
#
# COMPACT_ATOMS: atom_id res chain seq x y z
N MET A 1 19.04 8.78 -10.07
CA MET A 1 19.57 7.54 -9.44
C MET A 1 19.08 6.34 -10.25
N LYS A 2 19.83 5.24 -10.36
CA LYS A 2 19.33 4.01 -10.99
C LYS A 2 18.44 3.23 -10.02
N PHE A 3 17.46 2.47 -10.53
CA PHE A 3 16.57 1.64 -9.71
C PHE A 3 17.35 0.64 -8.83
N SER A 4 18.39 0.03 -9.37
CA SER A 4 19.26 -0.91 -8.64
C SER A 4 20.02 -0.30 -7.47
N GLN A 5 20.07 1.03 -7.38
CA GLN A 5 20.75 1.77 -6.32
C GLN A 5 19.80 2.28 -5.23
N ILE A 6 18.48 2.05 -5.38
CA ILE A 6 17.50 2.41 -4.35
C ILE A 6 17.66 1.41 -3.19
N PRO A 7 18.07 1.85 -1.98
CA PRO A 7 18.20 0.95 -0.85
C PRO A 7 16.81 0.52 -0.40
N TYR A 8 16.66 -0.79 -0.18
CA TYR A 8 15.46 -1.33 0.46
C TYR A 8 15.64 -1.37 1.97
N LYS A 9 14.65 -0.88 2.71
CA LYS A 9 14.52 -1.08 4.15
C LYS A 9 13.05 -1.29 4.48
N ARG A 10 12.74 -2.36 5.22
CA ARG A 10 11.40 -2.58 5.78
C ARG A 10 11.05 -1.45 6.74
N VAL A 11 9.82 -0.92 6.62
CA VAL A 11 9.23 -0.04 7.63
C VAL A 11 8.27 -0.88 8.46
N THR A 12 8.50 -1.00 9.77
CA THR A 12 7.67 -1.88 10.58
C THR A 12 6.31 -1.22 10.89
N PHE A 13 5.27 -2.02 11.11
CA PHE A 13 3.97 -1.52 11.48
C PHE A 13 4.01 -0.69 12.77
N GLU A 14 4.85 -1.06 13.74
CA GLU A 14 5.06 -0.30 14.97
C GLU A 14 5.69 1.07 14.70
N GLU A 15 6.68 1.15 13.80
CA GLU A 15 7.26 2.42 13.35
C GLU A 15 6.19 3.28 12.65
N ILE A 16 5.34 2.65 11.83
CA ILE A 16 4.28 3.32 11.10
C ILE A 16 3.23 3.88 12.08
N GLU A 17 2.69 3.03 12.94
CA GLU A 17 1.63 3.36 13.90
C GLU A 17 2.10 4.48 14.84
N LYS A 18 3.31 4.36 15.39
CA LYS A 18 3.86 5.39 16.27
C LYS A 18 3.93 6.74 15.57
N LYS A 19 4.55 6.80 14.38
CA LYS A 19 4.76 8.06 13.68
C LYS A 19 3.45 8.67 13.18
N ALA A 20 2.53 7.83 12.72
CA ALA A 20 1.21 8.29 12.30
C ALA A 20 0.39 8.85 13.45
N ASN A 21 0.42 8.22 14.64
CA ASN A 21 -0.26 8.74 15.83
C ASN A 21 0.31 10.09 16.27
N GLU A 22 1.63 10.29 16.20
CA GLU A 22 2.26 11.59 16.46
C GLU A 22 1.74 12.68 15.49
N LEU A 23 1.71 12.37 14.19
CA LEU A 23 1.27 13.30 13.14
C LEU A 23 -0.24 13.58 13.22
N LEU A 24 -1.04 12.56 13.51
CA LEU A 24 -2.48 12.69 13.74
C LEU A 24 -2.76 13.62 14.93
N LYS A 25 -2.02 13.46 16.02
CA LYS A 25 -2.12 14.37 17.16
C LYS A 25 -1.76 15.80 16.77
N LYS A 26 -0.67 16.00 16.03
CA LYS A 26 -0.27 17.32 15.52
C LYS A 26 -1.35 17.97 14.65
N MET A 27 -2.00 17.19 13.79
CA MET A 27 -3.11 17.65 12.95
C MET A 27 -4.32 18.08 13.79
N ASN A 28 -4.69 17.30 14.80
CA ASN A 28 -5.84 17.59 15.69
C ASN A 28 -5.58 18.78 16.63
N ASP A 29 -4.36 18.91 17.14
CA ASP A 29 -3.97 19.95 18.10
C ASP A 29 -3.59 21.28 17.42
N ALA A 30 -3.62 21.34 16.08
CA ALA A 30 -3.26 22.52 15.31
C ALA A 30 -4.06 23.77 15.75
N LYS A 31 -3.36 24.87 15.96
CA LYS A 31 -3.91 26.14 16.45
C LYS A 31 -4.16 27.16 15.34
N ASN A 32 -3.62 26.91 14.15
CA ASN A 32 -3.80 27.72 12.96
C ASN A 32 -3.68 26.85 11.69
N VAL A 33 -4.08 27.40 10.54
CA VAL A 33 -4.02 26.69 9.25
C VAL A 33 -2.60 26.26 8.88
N LYS A 34 -1.58 27.05 9.25
CA LYS A 34 -0.18 26.73 8.95
C LYS A 34 0.25 25.45 9.67
N GLU A 35 -0.04 25.32 10.97
CA GLU A 35 0.27 24.10 11.73
C GLU A 35 -0.43 22.86 11.16
N ALA A 36 -1.66 23.00 10.66
CA ALA A 36 -2.39 21.93 10.00
C ALA A 36 -1.76 21.53 8.66
N LEU A 37 -1.32 22.50 7.85
CA LEU A 37 -0.59 22.26 6.60
C LEU A 37 0.75 21.58 6.86
N ASP A 38 1.50 22.04 7.86
CA ASP A 38 2.78 21.44 8.24
C ASP A 38 2.59 19.96 8.64
N ALA A 39 1.54 19.65 9.42
CA ALA A 39 1.19 18.27 9.76
C ALA A 39 0.82 17.43 8.52
N PHE A 40 0.08 18.01 7.57
CA PHE A 40 -0.29 17.35 6.31
C PHE A 40 0.93 17.03 5.44
N TYR A 41 1.84 17.99 5.25
CA TYR A 41 3.05 17.76 4.45
C TYR A 41 4.00 16.76 5.10
N GLU A 42 4.20 16.84 6.42
CA GLU A 42 4.98 15.85 7.15
C GLU A 42 4.38 14.45 7.06
N TYR A 43 3.05 14.34 7.06
CA TYR A 43 2.36 13.08 6.85
C TYR A 43 2.55 12.53 5.43
N ASN A 44 2.46 13.37 4.40
CA ASN A 44 2.73 12.92 3.03
C ASN A 44 4.17 12.42 2.85
N GLU A 45 5.17 13.15 3.34
CA GLU A 45 6.57 12.71 3.27
C GLU A 45 6.79 11.37 4.00
N PHE A 46 6.07 11.15 5.09
CA PHE A 46 6.09 9.89 5.81
C PHE A 46 5.41 8.76 5.02
N SER A 47 4.22 9.00 4.47
CA SER A 47 3.51 8.05 3.61
C SER A 47 4.30 7.68 2.35
N ASP A 48 5.03 8.63 1.76
CA ASP A 48 5.90 8.40 0.61
C ASP A 48 7.03 7.40 0.92
N LYS A 49 7.59 7.44 2.14
CA LYS A 49 8.61 6.48 2.58
C LYS A 49 8.05 5.07 2.67
N ILE A 50 6.84 4.93 3.21
CA ILE A 50 6.15 3.64 3.31
C ILE A 50 5.83 3.11 1.91
N SER A 51 5.23 3.95 1.05
CA SER A 51 4.89 3.61 -0.33
C SER A 51 6.12 3.20 -1.15
N THR A 52 7.26 3.87 -0.93
CA THR A 52 8.54 3.51 -1.54
C THR A 52 8.98 2.11 -1.11
N ALA A 53 8.92 1.78 0.18
CA ALA A 53 9.31 0.46 0.67
C ALA A 53 8.39 -0.64 0.14
N ILE A 54 7.07 -0.43 0.17
CA ILE A 54 6.08 -1.35 -0.40
C ILE A 54 6.36 -1.58 -1.89
N SER A 55 6.52 -0.51 -2.67
CA SER A 55 6.78 -0.58 -4.11
C SER A 55 8.08 -1.33 -4.42
N MET A 56 9.14 -1.08 -3.64
CA MET A 56 10.40 -1.79 -3.80
C MET A 56 10.27 -3.28 -3.50
N SER A 57 9.53 -3.66 -2.45
CA SER A 57 9.28 -5.07 -2.14
C SER A 57 8.54 -5.77 -3.28
N TYR A 58 7.50 -5.12 -3.82
CA TYR A 58 6.67 -5.66 -4.89
C TYR A 58 7.45 -5.81 -6.20
N ILE A 59 8.19 -4.78 -6.62
CA ILE A 59 8.99 -4.84 -7.85
C ILE A 59 10.08 -5.91 -7.74
N LYS A 60 10.74 -6.02 -6.59
CA LYS A 60 11.81 -7.02 -6.41
C LYS A 60 11.27 -8.45 -6.36
N PHE A 61 10.13 -8.65 -5.70
CA PHE A 61 9.39 -9.93 -5.72
C PHE A 61 8.99 -10.32 -7.15
N THR A 62 8.39 -9.39 -7.92
CA THR A 62 7.95 -9.68 -9.29
C THR A 62 9.11 -9.91 -10.27
N LEU A 63 10.29 -9.35 -10.01
CA LEU A 63 11.50 -9.63 -10.79
C LEU A 63 12.07 -11.03 -10.55
N ASN A 64 11.97 -11.54 -9.32
CA ASN A 64 12.40 -12.89 -8.97
C ASN A 64 11.52 -13.45 -7.83
N THR A 65 10.53 -14.26 -8.19
CA THR A 65 9.59 -14.86 -7.24
C THR A 65 10.20 -16.00 -6.42
N GLU A 66 11.43 -16.42 -6.72
CA GLU A 66 12.20 -17.42 -5.96
C GLU A 66 13.15 -16.77 -4.94
N ASP A 67 13.19 -15.43 -4.87
CA ASP A 67 13.95 -14.71 -3.85
C ASP A 67 13.17 -14.69 -2.52
N ASP A 68 13.49 -15.66 -1.64
CA ASP A 68 12.85 -15.82 -0.33
C ASP A 68 12.78 -14.52 0.49
N PHE A 69 13.80 -13.65 0.37
CA PHE A 69 13.79 -12.37 1.07
C PHE A 69 12.60 -11.53 0.59
N PHE A 70 12.49 -11.27 -0.71
CA PHE A 70 11.41 -10.41 -1.23
C PHE A 70 10.04 -11.09 -1.24
N VAL A 71 9.96 -12.43 -1.22
CA VAL A 71 8.72 -13.15 -0.93
C VAL A 71 8.21 -12.78 0.46
N THR A 72 9.05 -12.89 1.49
CA THR A 72 8.64 -12.56 2.86
C THR A 72 8.37 -11.07 3.08
N GLU A 73 9.07 -10.17 2.37
CA GLU A 73 8.77 -8.73 2.41
C GLU A 73 7.42 -8.41 1.78
N LYS A 74 7.07 -9.05 0.66
CA LYS A 74 5.77 -8.87 0.00
C LYS A 74 4.64 -9.41 0.88
N GLU A 75 4.79 -10.62 1.42
CA GLU A 75 3.80 -11.22 2.33
C GLU A 75 3.58 -10.35 3.59
N TYR A 76 4.65 -9.78 4.14
CA TYR A 76 4.57 -8.83 5.25
C TYR A 76 3.70 -7.61 4.92
N TYR A 77 3.95 -6.95 3.78
CA TYR A 77 3.16 -5.78 3.42
C TYR A 77 1.71 -6.12 3.05
N ASP A 78 1.45 -7.26 2.41
CA ASP A 78 0.08 -7.73 2.16
C ASP A 78 -0.72 -7.87 3.46
N GLU A 79 -0.08 -8.35 4.53
CA GLU A 79 -0.71 -8.54 5.85
C GLU A 79 -1.02 -7.21 6.53
N ILE A 80 -0.08 -6.25 6.50
CA ILE A 80 -0.21 -4.98 7.23
C ILE A 80 -0.88 -3.88 6.40
N MET A 81 -1.02 -4.03 5.08
CA MET A 81 -1.61 -3.01 4.19
C MET A 81 -2.99 -2.55 4.67
N PRO A 82 -3.94 -3.43 5.06
CA PRO A 82 -5.25 -2.98 5.55
C PRO A 82 -5.14 -2.12 6.83
N LYS A 83 -4.14 -2.37 7.68
CA LYS A 83 -3.88 -1.55 8.88
C LYS A 83 -3.27 -0.19 8.52
N ILE A 84 -2.41 -0.13 7.51
CA ILE A 84 -1.87 1.13 6.97
C ILE A 84 -3.01 1.97 6.38
N GLN A 85 -3.95 1.35 5.66
CA GLN A 85 -5.13 2.03 5.11
C GLN A 85 -6.04 2.62 6.21
N ASP A 86 -6.21 1.90 7.34
CA ASP A 86 -6.96 2.42 8.49
C ASP A 86 -6.30 3.66 9.10
N ILE A 87 -4.98 3.63 9.27
CA ILE A 87 -4.20 4.79 9.74
C ILE A 87 -4.37 5.98 8.79
N ASP A 88 -4.29 5.73 7.48
CA ASP A 88 -4.43 6.75 6.46
C ASP A 88 -5.81 7.37 6.42
N LEU A 89 -6.86 6.55 6.57
CA LEU A 89 -8.22 7.05 6.69
C LEU A 89 -8.39 7.91 7.95
N LYS A 90 -7.83 7.50 9.09
CA LYS A 90 -7.89 8.31 10.33
C LYS A 90 -7.24 9.68 10.16
N PHE A 91 -6.09 9.75 9.50
CA PHE A 91 -5.44 11.03 9.22
C PHE A 91 -6.26 11.89 8.25
N LYS A 92 -6.75 11.30 7.15
CA LYS A 92 -7.64 11.96 6.19
C LYS A 92 -8.92 12.48 6.84
N LEU A 93 -9.50 11.74 7.79
CA LEU A 93 -10.66 12.17 8.56
C LEU A 93 -10.34 13.36 9.47
N ALA A 94 -9.18 13.39 10.11
CA ALA A 94 -8.73 14.55 10.88
C ALA A 94 -8.56 15.80 10.00
N LEU A 95 -8.00 15.63 8.79
CA LEU A 95 -7.90 16.71 7.80
C LEU A 95 -9.31 17.19 7.36
N TYR A 96 -10.20 16.26 7.03
CA TYR A 96 -11.55 16.56 6.53
C TYR A 96 -12.44 17.24 7.57
N ASN A 97 -12.26 16.90 8.85
CA ASN A 97 -13.02 17.46 9.97
C ASN A 97 -12.30 18.61 10.69
N SER A 98 -11.15 19.05 10.17
CA SER A 98 -10.41 20.16 10.74
C SER A 98 -11.24 21.43 10.82
N LYS A 99 -11.11 22.17 11.91
CA LYS A 99 -11.68 23.53 12.05
C LYS A 99 -11.15 24.51 10.99
N PHE A 100 -10.04 24.18 10.33
CA PHE A 100 -9.43 24.96 9.25
C PHE A 100 -9.78 24.43 7.84
N LYS A 101 -10.77 23.55 7.71
CA LYS A 101 -11.11 22.87 6.44
C LYS A 101 -11.21 23.80 5.25
N ASP A 102 -11.90 24.93 5.38
CA ASP A 102 -12.12 25.85 4.26
C ASP A 102 -10.83 26.52 3.78
N ASP A 103 -9.89 26.81 4.70
CA ASP A 103 -8.59 27.35 4.33
C ASP A 103 -7.67 26.25 3.77
N LEU A 104 -7.72 25.05 4.34
CA LEU A 104 -7.01 23.89 3.81
C LEU A 104 -7.48 23.54 2.38
N LYS A 105 -8.77 23.70 2.07
CA LYS A 105 -9.31 23.52 0.71
C LYS A 105 -8.74 24.51 -0.29
N LYS A 106 -8.52 25.77 0.10
CA LYS A 106 -7.93 26.78 -0.80
C LYS A 106 -6.51 26.40 -1.20
N GLU A 107 -5.73 25.91 -0.24
CA GLU A 107 -4.33 25.51 -0.43
C GLU A 107 -4.21 24.15 -1.14
N LEU A 108 -4.89 23.13 -0.62
CA LEU A 108 -4.75 21.73 -1.06
C LEU A 108 -5.70 21.33 -2.21
N LYS A 109 -6.64 22.21 -2.55
CA LYS A 109 -7.69 22.05 -3.58
C LYS A 109 -8.79 21.05 -3.22
N ASP A 110 -9.98 21.30 -3.75
CA ASP A 110 -11.20 20.52 -3.45
C ASP A 110 -11.10 19.06 -3.86
N LEU A 111 -10.31 18.73 -4.89
CA LEU A 111 -10.13 17.36 -5.37
C LEU A 111 -9.62 16.44 -4.26
N LEU A 112 -8.72 16.92 -3.39
CA LEU A 112 -8.23 16.13 -2.27
C LEU A 112 -9.36 15.74 -1.33
N PHE A 113 -10.25 16.68 -0.99
CA PHE A 113 -11.36 16.44 -0.08
C PHE A 113 -12.42 15.52 -0.70
N LEU A 114 -12.67 15.64 -2.02
CA LEU A 114 -13.50 14.70 -2.74
C LEU A 114 -12.95 13.27 -2.68
N ASN A 115 -11.64 13.10 -2.86
CA ASN A 115 -10.99 11.79 -2.75
C ASN A 115 -11.08 11.22 -1.32
N ILE A 116 -11.07 12.06 -0.29
CA ILE A 116 -11.30 11.63 1.10
C ILE A 116 -12.73 11.12 1.28
N GLU A 117 -13.74 11.83 0.76
CA GLU A 117 -15.14 11.38 0.82
C GLU A 117 -15.36 10.04 0.11
N ILE A 118 -14.69 9.82 -1.02
CA ILE A 118 -14.70 8.54 -1.72
C ILE A 118 -14.06 7.46 -0.85
N SER A 119 -12.90 7.75 -0.24
CA SER A 119 -12.19 6.82 0.65
C SER A 119 -13.07 6.40 1.85
N MET A 120 -13.81 7.34 2.45
CA MET A 120 -14.74 7.07 3.55
C MET A 120 -15.89 6.13 3.18
N LYS A 121 -16.28 6.08 1.90
CA LYS A 121 -17.32 5.17 1.42
C LYS A 121 -16.78 3.78 1.08
N ALA A 122 -15.48 3.69 0.79
CA ALA A 122 -14.83 2.46 0.36
C ALA A 122 -14.25 1.64 1.52
N PHE A 123 -14.08 2.22 2.71
CA PHE A 123 -13.37 1.59 3.82
C PHE A 123 -14.07 1.78 5.17
N ASP A 124 -14.11 0.72 5.98
CA ASP A 124 -14.47 0.73 7.40
C ASP A 124 -13.50 -0.20 8.14
N SER A 125 -13.00 0.21 9.31
CA SER A 125 -12.15 -0.64 10.17
C SER A 125 -12.70 -2.07 10.40
N LYS A 126 -14.02 -2.26 10.38
CA LYS A 126 -14.69 -3.56 10.52
C LYS A 126 -14.41 -4.53 9.37
N ILE A 127 -14.04 -4.03 8.19
CA ILE A 127 -13.74 -4.88 7.03
C ILE A 127 -12.27 -5.29 6.93
N ILE A 128 -11.40 -4.80 7.81
CA ILE A 128 -9.96 -5.17 7.84
C ILE A 128 -9.75 -6.70 7.81
N PRO A 129 -10.43 -7.51 8.64
CA PRO A 129 -10.26 -8.97 8.58
C PRO A 129 -10.67 -9.58 7.24
N HIS A 130 -11.69 -9.02 6.58
CA HIS A 130 -12.13 -9.48 5.26
C HIS A 130 -11.14 -9.11 4.15
N MET A 131 -10.52 -7.94 4.23
CA MET A 131 -9.49 -7.51 3.28
C MET A 131 -8.21 -8.37 3.42
N GLN A 132 -7.85 -8.72 4.66
CA GLN A 132 -6.74 -9.65 4.90
C GLN A 132 -7.04 -11.04 4.34
N GLU A 133 -8.28 -11.53 4.51
CA GLU A 133 -8.71 -12.81 3.94
C GLU A 133 -8.75 -12.78 2.41
N GLU A 134 -9.23 -11.68 1.81
CA GLU A 134 -9.17 -11.46 0.35
C GLU A 134 -7.73 -11.54 -0.16
N ASN A 135 -6.79 -10.83 0.47
CA ASN A 135 -5.38 -10.88 0.11
C ASN A 135 -4.82 -12.32 0.21
N ARG A 136 -5.20 -13.07 1.25
CA ARG A 136 -4.81 -14.47 1.41
C ARG A 136 -5.34 -15.33 0.26
N LEU A 137 -6.62 -15.20 -0.09
CA LEU A 137 -7.27 -15.97 -1.15
C LEU A 137 -6.69 -15.67 -2.53
N VAL A 138 -6.43 -14.39 -2.83
CA VAL A 138 -5.75 -13.97 -4.07
C VAL A 138 -4.35 -14.59 -4.14
N ASN A 139 -3.60 -14.55 -3.04
CA ASN A 139 -2.27 -15.15 -2.99
C ASN A 139 -2.31 -16.67 -3.16
N GLU A 140 -3.30 -17.37 -2.58
CA GLU A 140 -3.47 -18.82 -2.78
C GLU A 140 -3.83 -19.17 -4.23
N TYR A 141 -4.67 -18.36 -4.87
CA TYR A 141 -5.01 -18.53 -6.28
C TYR A 141 -3.79 -18.34 -7.18
N ASP A 142 -2.99 -17.30 -6.95
CA ASP A 142 -1.77 -17.05 -7.71
C ASP A 142 -0.73 -18.16 -7.50
N LYS A 143 -0.54 -18.63 -6.25
CA LYS A 143 0.34 -19.76 -5.93
C LYS A 143 -0.12 -21.04 -6.63
N LEU A 144 -1.42 -21.32 -6.66
CA LEU A 144 -1.99 -22.48 -7.37
C LEU A 144 -1.68 -22.41 -8.87
N LEU A 145 -1.93 -21.27 -9.52
CA LEU A 145 -1.61 -21.10 -10.94
C LEU A 145 -0.10 -21.23 -11.23
N ALA A 146 0.75 -20.67 -10.36
CA ALA A 146 2.20 -20.73 -10.51
C ALA A 146 2.77 -22.15 -10.34
N SER A 147 2.11 -23.00 -9.53
CA SER A 147 2.52 -24.39 -9.29
C SER A 147 2.30 -25.35 -10.47
N ALA A 148 1.68 -24.90 -11.56
CA ALA A 148 1.36 -25.74 -12.70
C ALA A 148 2.64 -26.35 -13.32
N GLN A 149 2.72 -27.67 -13.29
CA GLN A 149 3.75 -28.48 -13.95
C GLN A 149 3.06 -29.39 -14.97
N ILE A 150 3.07 -28.98 -16.24
CA ILE A 150 2.36 -29.65 -17.32
C ILE A 150 3.37 -30.33 -18.22
N GLU A 151 3.34 -31.66 -18.28
CA GLU A 151 4.15 -32.45 -19.22
C GLU A 151 3.59 -32.29 -20.64
N PHE A 152 4.35 -31.64 -21.52
CA PHE A 152 3.98 -31.43 -22.92
C PHE A 152 5.23 -31.32 -23.80
N ASP A 153 5.22 -31.96 -24.98
CA ASP A 153 6.34 -31.91 -25.95
C ASP A 153 7.71 -32.28 -25.33
N GLY A 154 7.70 -33.28 -24.44
CA GLY A 154 8.91 -33.77 -23.74
C GLY A 154 9.49 -32.80 -22.72
N LYS A 155 8.76 -31.76 -22.31
CA LYS A 155 9.17 -30.76 -21.31
C LYS A 155 8.09 -30.60 -20.24
N THR A 156 8.51 -30.23 -19.03
CA THR A 156 7.63 -29.72 -17.97
C THR A 156 7.45 -28.21 -18.16
N LEU A 157 6.22 -27.76 -18.41
CA LEU A 157 5.90 -26.36 -18.72
C LEU A 157 4.93 -25.76 -17.70
N ASN A 158 5.08 -24.46 -17.41
CA ASN A 158 4.07 -23.68 -16.68
C ASN A 158 2.98 -23.13 -17.60
N LEU A 159 1.91 -22.56 -17.04
CA LEU A 159 0.76 -22.05 -17.81
C LEU A 159 1.15 -20.98 -18.85
N SER A 160 2.10 -20.11 -18.53
CA SER A 160 2.57 -19.05 -19.43
C SER A 160 3.37 -19.63 -20.60
N GLN A 161 4.26 -20.57 -20.32
CA GLN A 161 5.07 -21.28 -21.34
C GLN A 161 4.18 -22.09 -22.29
N LEU A 162 3.11 -22.71 -21.77
CA LEU A 162 2.13 -23.43 -22.59
C LEU A 162 1.41 -22.50 -23.57
N GLY A 163 1.35 -21.20 -23.30
CA GLY A 163 0.75 -20.19 -24.18
C GLY A 163 1.35 -20.20 -25.59
N LYS A 164 2.64 -20.51 -25.73
CA LYS A 164 3.32 -20.64 -27.04
C LYS A 164 2.75 -21.76 -27.91
N TYR A 165 2.18 -22.79 -27.29
CA TYR A 165 1.58 -23.93 -27.97
C TYR A 165 0.09 -23.74 -28.25
N LYS A 166 -0.57 -22.77 -27.61
CA LYS A 166 -1.99 -22.44 -27.81
C LYS A 166 -2.22 -21.53 -29.02
N GLN A 167 -1.17 -20.93 -29.55
CA GLN A 167 -1.23 -20.03 -30.70
C GLN A 167 -0.65 -20.77 -31.91
N ASN A 168 -1.51 -21.26 -32.81
CA ASN A 168 -1.06 -21.68 -34.13
C ASN A 168 -0.66 -20.42 -34.92
N THR A 169 0.59 -20.37 -35.36
CA THR A 169 0.97 -19.62 -36.57
C THR A 169 1.49 -20.63 -37.58
#